data_AF-A0A144I9E1-F1
#
_entry.id   AF-A0A144I9E1-F1
#
_cell.length_a   1.000
_cell.length_b   1.000
_cell.length_c   1.000
_cell.angle_alpha   90.00
_cell.angle_beta   90.00
_cell.angle_gamma   90.00
#
_symmetry.space_group_name_H-M   'P 1'
#
loop_
_entity.id
_entity.type
_entity.pdbx_description
1 polymer ?
#
loop_
_entity_poly.entity_id
_entity_poly.type
_entity_poly.pdbx_seq_one_letter_code
_entity_poly.pdbx_strand_id
1 'polypeptide(L)'
;PPGDTAGCTFCHTSAEERCSTCHQRHQFDPKVARKAEQCKTCHWGKDHRDWEAYDIGLHGVVYQVNKWDPKQFDWTKKLADADYVGPTCQYCHMRGGHHNVQRFSTVYTSMGMSMADRGAPIWKEKRDRWASVCDDCHSPRFAKENLQALDEAVKDAGLKYRETFKVAEDLVKDGVADPMPKDLAPDWAGQHVWSLKIGAYHDDPAFGGKAGESGEFRMSNCSDIERLCFESVGYFQTY
;
A
#
# COMPACT_ATOMS: atom_id res chain seq x y z
N PRO A 1 -7.90 -26.49 0.21
CA PRO A 1 -9.26 -26.42 0.82
C PRO A 1 -9.84 -25.00 0.65
N PRO A 2 -11.16 -24.83 0.51
CA PRO A 2 -11.78 -23.52 0.23
C PRO A 2 -11.58 -22.46 1.34
N GLY A 3 -10.92 -22.82 2.46
CA GLY A 3 -10.65 -21.95 3.60
C GLY A 3 -9.32 -21.21 3.57
N ASP A 4 -8.33 -21.62 2.75
CA ASP A 4 -6.95 -21.13 2.83
C ASP A 4 -6.86 -19.60 2.69
N THR A 5 -7.52 -19.06 1.66
CA THR A 5 -7.62 -17.63 1.37
C THR A 5 -9.03 -17.07 1.60
N ALA A 6 -9.87 -17.72 2.41
CA ALA A 6 -11.25 -17.26 2.63
C ALA A 6 -11.33 -15.84 3.21
N GLY A 7 -10.37 -15.46 4.05
CA GLY A 7 -10.24 -14.09 4.57
C GLY A 7 -10.08 -13.04 3.46
N CYS A 8 -9.44 -13.39 2.34
CA CYS A 8 -9.27 -12.50 1.19
C CYS A 8 -10.62 -12.14 0.58
N THR A 9 -11.52 -13.10 0.38
CA THR A 9 -12.88 -12.84 -0.14
C THR A 9 -13.67 -11.93 0.80
N PHE A 10 -13.61 -12.17 2.12
CA PHE A 10 -14.35 -11.36 3.08
C PHE A 10 -13.85 -9.90 3.13
N CYS A 11 -12.55 -9.70 2.96
CA CYS A 11 -11.93 -8.39 2.95
C CYS A 11 -12.22 -7.65 1.63
N HIS A 12 -11.77 -8.19 0.49
CA HIS A 12 -11.72 -7.45 -0.78
C HIS A 12 -13.10 -7.17 -1.38
N THR A 13 -14.08 -8.06 -1.21
CA THR A 13 -15.42 -7.85 -1.81
C THR A 13 -16.21 -6.75 -1.09
N SER A 14 -15.89 -6.46 0.17
CA SER A 14 -16.72 -5.58 1.00
C SER A 14 -16.74 -4.14 0.48
N ALA A 15 -15.58 -3.58 0.10
CA ALA A 15 -15.48 -2.16 -0.28
C ALA A 15 -16.17 -1.83 -1.61
N GLU A 16 -16.23 -2.79 -2.53
CA GLU A 16 -16.84 -2.61 -3.86
C GLU A 16 -18.32 -2.98 -3.87
N GLU A 17 -18.68 -4.11 -3.26
CA GLU A 17 -20.02 -4.69 -3.41
C GLU A 17 -21.00 -4.25 -2.31
N ARG A 18 -20.49 -3.76 -1.16
CA ARG A 18 -21.30 -3.62 0.06
C ARG A 18 -21.09 -2.25 0.71
N CYS A 19 -22.08 -1.37 0.56
CA CYS A 19 -22.08 -0.06 1.24
C CYS A 19 -22.10 -0.15 2.78
N SER A 20 -22.30 -1.32 3.39
CA SER A 20 -22.23 -1.48 4.85
C SER A 20 -20.80 -1.44 5.44
N THR A 21 -19.79 -1.20 4.61
CA THR A 21 -18.36 -1.32 4.99
C THR A 21 -17.93 -0.27 6.01
N CYS A 22 -18.14 1.02 5.74
CA CYS A 22 -17.68 2.10 6.63
C CYS A 22 -18.75 2.59 7.63
N HIS A 23 -20.03 2.54 7.28
CA HIS A 23 -21.15 2.85 8.17
C HIS A 23 -21.97 1.57 8.36
N GLN A 24 -21.71 0.87 9.46
CA GLN A 24 -22.14 -0.51 9.60
C GLN A 24 -23.67 -0.66 9.61
N ARG A 25 -24.13 -1.73 8.98
CA ARG A 25 -25.53 -2.17 9.07
C ARG A 25 -25.86 -2.55 10.53
N HIS A 26 -27.05 -2.33 11.03
CA HIS A 26 -28.19 -1.64 10.39
C HIS A 26 -28.31 -0.17 10.84
N GLN A 27 -27.29 0.38 11.51
CA GLN A 27 -27.31 1.76 12.01
C GLN A 27 -27.02 2.78 10.91
N PHE A 28 -26.11 2.45 9.98
CA PHE A 28 -25.71 3.29 8.86
C PHE A 28 -25.36 4.74 9.27
N ASP A 29 -24.70 4.91 10.42
CA ASP A 29 -24.41 6.23 10.99
C ASP A 29 -23.15 6.86 10.34
N PRO A 30 -23.27 8.02 9.65
CA PRO A 30 -22.11 8.71 9.10
C PRO A 30 -21.10 9.17 10.16
N LYS A 31 -21.52 9.37 11.42
CA LYS A 31 -20.63 9.79 12.51
C LYS A 31 -19.62 8.70 12.85
N VAL A 32 -20.05 7.43 12.86
CA VAL A 32 -19.12 6.31 13.07
C VAL A 32 -18.21 6.13 11.86
N ALA A 33 -18.74 6.32 10.65
CA ALA A 33 -17.96 6.20 9.40
C ALA A 33 -16.83 7.23 9.26
N ARG A 34 -16.86 8.34 9.99
CA ARG A 34 -15.82 9.38 9.98
C ARG A 34 -14.64 9.09 10.91
N LYS A 35 -14.74 8.07 11.77
CA LYS A 35 -13.69 7.69 12.71
C LYS A 35 -12.58 6.91 12.00
N ALA A 36 -11.33 7.19 12.32
CA ALA A 36 -10.18 6.60 11.62
C ALA A 36 -10.13 5.07 11.78
N GLU A 37 -10.65 4.52 12.87
CA GLU A 37 -10.68 3.06 13.09
C GLU A 37 -11.51 2.30 12.07
N GLN A 38 -12.38 2.95 11.29
CA GLN A 38 -13.17 2.25 10.26
C GLN A 38 -12.28 1.71 9.14
N CYS A 39 -11.14 2.34 8.87
CA CYS A 39 -10.21 1.89 7.84
C CYS A 39 -9.38 0.68 8.33
N LYS A 40 -9.09 0.61 9.64
CA LYS A 40 -8.10 -0.32 10.21
C LYS A 40 -8.46 -1.80 10.10
N THR A 41 -9.72 -2.14 9.86
CA THR A 41 -10.11 -3.55 9.71
C THR A 41 -9.55 -4.19 8.44
N CYS A 42 -9.20 -3.37 7.43
CA CYS A 42 -8.63 -3.82 6.17
C CYS A 42 -7.26 -3.19 5.91
N HIS A 43 -7.09 -1.90 6.22
CA HIS A 43 -5.87 -1.14 6.01
C HIS A 43 -4.89 -1.30 7.19
N TRP A 44 -4.37 -2.51 7.37
CA TRP A 44 -3.42 -2.86 8.44
C TRP A 44 -2.59 -4.10 8.06
N GLY A 45 -1.62 -4.48 8.89
CA GLY A 45 -1.03 -5.81 8.83
C GLY A 45 0.28 -5.90 8.06
N LYS A 46 0.42 -6.91 7.20
CA LYS A 46 1.74 -7.38 6.75
C LYS A 46 2.25 -6.66 5.49
N ASP A 47 1.37 -6.34 4.56
CA ASP A 47 1.69 -5.77 3.25
C ASP A 47 1.25 -4.30 3.10
N HIS A 48 0.43 -3.78 4.02
CA HIS A 48 0.04 -2.37 4.06
C HIS A 48 -0.23 -1.88 5.49
N ARG A 49 0.79 -1.35 6.17
CA ARG A 49 0.69 -0.80 7.54
C ARG A 49 0.11 0.61 7.60
N ASP A 50 -0.98 0.81 6.87
CA ASP A 50 -1.65 2.11 6.75
C ASP A 50 -2.16 2.60 8.13
N TRP A 51 -2.90 1.75 8.85
CA TRP A 51 -3.39 2.07 10.18
C TRP A 51 -2.25 2.23 11.17
N GLU A 52 -1.32 1.28 11.23
CA GLU A 52 -0.24 1.30 12.22
C GLU A 52 0.64 2.54 12.07
N ALA A 53 0.98 2.93 10.83
CA ALA A 53 1.74 4.15 10.55
C ALA A 53 0.98 5.42 10.96
N TYR A 54 -0.32 5.49 10.68
CA TYR A 54 -1.17 6.60 11.13
C TYR A 54 -1.24 6.66 12.65
N ASP A 55 -1.62 5.54 13.28
CA ASP A 55 -1.97 5.41 14.69
C ASP A 55 -0.79 5.72 15.62
N ILE A 56 0.41 5.24 15.26
CA ILE A 56 1.62 5.50 16.03
C ILE A 56 2.27 6.85 15.70
N GLY A 57 1.97 7.41 14.53
CA GLY A 57 2.43 8.73 14.13
C GLY A 57 1.77 9.85 14.94
N LEU A 58 2.33 11.06 14.90
CA LEU A 58 1.80 12.18 15.67
C LEU A 58 0.34 12.52 15.33
N HIS A 59 -0.10 12.34 14.08
CA HIS A 59 -1.51 12.49 13.72
C HIS A 59 -2.39 11.48 14.46
N GLY A 60 -1.98 10.21 14.55
CA GLY A 60 -2.67 9.17 15.31
C GLY A 60 -2.63 9.39 16.81
N VAL A 61 -1.51 9.86 17.36
CA VAL A 61 -1.42 10.22 18.79
C VAL A 61 -2.37 11.38 19.13
N VAL A 62 -2.37 12.45 18.34
CA VAL A 62 -3.32 13.57 18.49
C VAL A 62 -4.75 13.05 18.39
N TYR A 63 -5.02 12.17 17.43
CA TYR A 63 -6.32 11.54 17.28
C TYR A 63 -6.73 10.72 18.51
N GLN A 64 -5.90 9.78 18.96
CA GLN A 64 -6.20 8.89 20.09
C GLN A 64 -6.49 9.68 21.38
N VAL A 65 -5.70 10.72 21.65
CA VAL A 65 -5.83 11.55 22.86
C VAL A 65 -7.10 12.40 22.82
N ASN A 66 -7.50 12.89 21.64
CA ASN A 66 -8.53 13.93 21.53
C ASN A 66 -9.85 13.47 20.90
N LYS A 67 -9.94 12.28 20.29
CA LYS A 67 -11.11 11.83 19.49
C LYS A 67 -12.45 11.78 20.24
N TRP A 68 -12.43 11.85 21.57
CA TRP A 68 -13.61 11.86 22.42
C TRP A 68 -13.97 13.24 22.97
N ASP A 69 -13.11 14.25 22.79
CA ASP A 69 -13.44 15.64 23.09
C ASP A 69 -14.14 16.28 21.85
N PRO A 70 -15.44 16.61 21.93
CA PRO A 70 -16.16 17.20 20.81
C PRO A 70 -15.66 18.60 20.43
N LYS A 71 -14.86 19.26 21.27
CA LYS A 71 -14.19 20.52 20.91
C LYS A 71 -13.00 20.30 19.98
N GLN A 72 -12.43 19.10 19.97
CA GLN A 72 -11.28 18.73 19.16
C GLN A 72 -11.70 17.92 17.92
N PHE A 73 -12.69 17.04 18.10
CA PHE A 73 -13.26 16.19 17.06
C PHE A 73 -14.79 16.13 17.16
N ASP A 74 -15.47 17.01 16.42
CA ASP A 74 -16.92 16.98 16.30
C ASP A 74 -17.37 16.07 15.15
N TRP A 75 -17.70 14.81 15.47
CA TRP A 75 -18.16 13.81 14.51
C TRP A 75 -19.48 14.13 13.83
N THR A 76 -20.24 15.12 14.33
CA THR A 76 -21.53 15.52 13.75
C THR A 76 -21.36 16.31 12.46
N LYS A 77 -20.22 17.03 12.31
CA LYS A 77 -19.90 17.80 11.10
C LYS A 77 -19.68 16.90 9.90
N LYS A 78 -20.06 17.39 8.71
CA LYS A 78 -19.71 16.74 7.44
C LYS A 78 -18.21 16.93 7.19
N LEU A 79 -17.61 16.05 6.38
CA LEU A 79 -16.18 16.15 6.03
C LEU A 79 -15.82 17.43 5.27
N ALA A 80 -16.79 18.09 4.62
CA ALA A 80 -16.59 19.40 3.98
C ALA A 80 -16.45 20.53 5.01
N ASP A 81 -16.99 20.35 6.21
CA ASP A 81 -17.02 21.33 7.30
C ASP A 81 -16.13 20.88 8.48
N ALA A 82 -15.33 19.82 8.30
CA ALA A 82 -14.51 19.25 9.35
C ALA A 82 -13.35 20.20 9.68
N ASP A 83 -13.21 20.52 10.96
CA ASP A 83 -12.24 21.47 11.52
C ASP A 83 -11.49 20.85 12.71
N TYR A 84 -11.13 19.58 12.57
CA TYR A 84 -10.48 18.81 13.62
C TYR A 84 -9.08 19.34 13.95
N VAL A 85 -8.64 19.15 15.19
CA VAL A 85 -7.27 19.50 15.64
C VAL A 85 -6.18 18.66 14.94
N GLY A 86 -6.53 17.48 14.43
CA GLY A 86 -5.66 16.61 13.66
C GLY A 86 -6.45 15.81 12.62
N PRO A 87 -5.80 15.31 11.55
CA PRO A 87 -6.51 14.65 10.46
C PRO A 87 -6.96 13.24 10.84
N THR A 88 -8.02 12.77 10.17
CA THR A 88 -8.37 11.34 10.07
C THR A 88 -8.08 10.83 8.66
N CYS A 89 -8.15 9.50 8.46
CA CYS A 89 -8.05 8.89 7.13
C CYS A 89 -9.02 9.55 6.13
N GLN A 90 -10.26 9.77 6.56
CA GLN A 90 -11.34 10.35 5.79
C GLN A 90 -11.10 11.83 5.47
N TYR A 91 -10.47 12.57 6.37
CA TYR A 91 -10.12 13.97 6.14
C TYR A 91 -9.23 14.15 4.92
N CYS A 92 -8.22 13.28 4.80
CA CYS A 92 -7.25 13.29 3.71
C CYS A 92 -7.77 12.61 2.44
N HIS A 93 -8.25 11.38 2.55
CA HIS A 93 -8.58 10.53 1.39
C HIS A 93 -10.01 10.67 0.88
N MET A 94 -10.95 11.06 1.76
CA MET A 94 -12.35 11.32 1.42
C MET A 94 -12.66 12.81 1.50
N ARG A 95 -11.71 13.66 1.11
CA ARG A 95 -11.80 15.12 1.21
C ARG A 95 -13.14 15.65 0.68
N GLY A 96 -13.82 16.47 1.49
CA GLY A 96 -15.16 17.01 1.16
C GLY A 96 -16.29 15.97 1.18
N GLY A 97 -16.04 14.73 1.61
CA GLY A 97 -17.00 13.62 1.61
C GLY A 97 -17.05 12.80 0.33
N HIS A 98 -16.07 12.94 -0.57
CA HIS A 98 -16.04 12.18 -1.81
C HIS A 98 -15.73 10.69 -1.56
N HIS A 99 -16.47 9.78 -2.22
CA HIS A 99 -16.38 8.34 -1.97
C HIS A 99 -15.35 7.59 -2.84
N ASN A 100 -14.85 8.20 -3.92
CA ASN A 100 -13.60 7.72 -4.53
C ASN A 100 -12.42 8.05 -3.60
N VAL A 101 -12.06 7.10 -2.74
CA VAL A 101 -10.94 7.16 -1.78
C VAL A 101 -9.57 7.32 -2.47
N GLN A 102 -9.46 6.93 -3.74
CA GLN A 102 -8.23 7.07 -4.53
C GLN A 102 -8.11 8.44 -5.23
N ARG A 103 -9.12 9.31 -5.12
CA ARG A 103 -9.20 10.57 -5.91
C ARG A 103 -7.99 11.50 -5.72
N PHE A 104 -7.32 11.42 -4.58
CA PHE A 104 -6.12 12.22 -4.27
C PHE A 104 -4.81 11.50 -4.61
N SER A 105 -4.81 10.21 -4.91
CA SER A 105 -3.58 9.46 -5.18
C SER A 105 -2.81 10.02 -6.37
N THR A 106 -1.47 10.08 -6.23
CA THR A 106 -0.58 10.56 -7.31
C THR A 106 -0.55 9.57 -8.47
N VAL A 107 -0.19 8.32 -8.20
CA VAL A 107 -0.08 7.24 -9.18
C VAL A 107 -0.17 5.90 -8.46
N TYR A 108 -0.81 4.92 -9.07
CA TYR A 108 -0.85 3.56 -8.52
C TYR A 108 0.52 2.91 -8.68
N THR A 109 1.00 2.29 -7.60
CA THR A 109 2.39 1.81 -7.46
C THR A 109 2.44 0.39 -6.91
N SER A 110 1.41 -0.41 -7.19
CA SER A 110 1.29 -1.80 -6.74
C SER A 110 1.56 -1.95 -5.24
N MET A 111 0.73 -1.31 -4.41
CA MET A 111 0.89 -1.24 -2.95
C MET A 111 2.20 -0.63 -2.44
N GLY A 112 2.96 0.08 -3.29
CA GLY A 112 4.27 0.66 -2.94
C GLY A 112 5.46 -0.25 -3.29
N MET A 113 5.21 -1.45 -3.81
CA MET A 113 6.25 -2.34 -4.32
C MET A 113 6.93 -1.75 -5.56
N SER A 114 6.15 -1.09 -6.42
CA SER A 114 6.69 -0.35 -7.56
C SER A 114 7.11 1.06 -7.13
N MET A 115 8.32 1.46 -7.52
CA MET A 115 8.88 2.75 -7.14
C MET A 115 8.42 3.86 -8.09
N ALA A 116 8.04 5.01 -7.53
CA ALA A 116 7.85 6.25 -8.27
C ALA A 116 8.28 7.45 -7.41
N ASP A 117 9.10 8.34 -7.97
CA ASP A 117 9.36 9.66 -7.38
C ASP A 117 8.12 10.53 -7.58
N ARG A 118 7.32 10.72 -6.53
CA ARG A 118 6.05 11.48 -6.60
C ARG A 118 6.28 12.99 -6.47
N GLY A 119 7.50 13.42 -6.15
CA GLY A 119 7.93 14.82 -6.12
C GLY A 119 8.46 15.32 -7.47
N ALA A 120 8.71 14.42 -8.41
CA ALA A 120 9.14 14.75 -9.76
C ALA A 120 8.17 15.71 -10.49
N PRO A 121 8.66 16.57 -11.40
CA PRO A 121 7.85 17.59 -12.08
C PRO A 121 6.60 17.06 -12.79
N ILE A 122 6.64 15.82 -13.32
CA ILE A 122 5.49 15.17 -13.97
C ILE A 122 4.28 15.00 -13.05
N TRP A 123 4.49 14.96 -11.73
CA TRP A 123 3.45 14.80 -10.72
C TRP A 123 3.17 16.08 -9.93
N LYS A 124 3.74 17.21 -10.34
CA LYS A 124 3.70 18.47 -9.58
C LYS A 124 2.28 18.86 -9.15
N GLU A 125 1.31 18.84 -10.08
CA GLU A 125 -0.08 19.22 -9.77
C GLU A 125 -0.73 18.30 -8.74
N LYS A 126 -0.46 16.99 -8.81
CA LYS A 126 -0.97 16.02 -7.85
C LYS A 126 -0.30 16.17 -6.48
N ARG A 127 1.00 16.49 -6.46
CA ARG A 127 1.73 16.82 -5.22
C ARG A 127 1.22 18.11 -4.59
N ASP A 128 1.00 19.15 -5.39
CA ASP A 128 0.43 20.42 -4.92
C ASP A 128 -0.97 20.22 -4.33
N ARG A 129 -1.76 19.32 -4.93
CA ARG A 129 -3.07 18.93 -4.39
C ARG A 129 -2.97 18.21 -3.03
N TRP A 130 -1.95 17.39 -2.80
CA TRP A 130 -1.68 16.83 -1.47
C TRP A 130 -1.28 17.91 -0.48
N ALA A 131 -0.35 18.80 -0.88
CA ALA A 131 0.06 19.92 -0.04
C ALA A 131 -1.13 20.79 0.38
N SER A 132 -2.11 21.03 -0.51
CA SER A 132 -3.31 21.79 -0.16
C SER A 132 -4.21 21.15 0.92
N VAL A 133 -4.09 19.85 1.18
CA VAL A 133 -4.76 19.20 2.32
C VAL A 133 -3.98 19.47 3.61
N CYS A 134 -2.65 19.46 3.53
CA CYS A 134 -1.77 19.76 4.66
C CYS A 134 -1.82 21.24 5.07
N ASP A 135 -2.09 22.13 4.10
CA ASP A 135 -2.14 23.58 4.27
C ASP A 135 -3.23 24.05 5.25
N ASP A 136 -4.21 23.20 5.58
CA ASP A 136 -5.21 23.52 6.61
C ASP A 136 -4.59 23.71 8.00
N CYS A 137 -3.43 23.09 8.27
CA CYS A 137 -2.80 23.08 9.59
C CYS A 137 -1.28 23.35 9.57
N HIS A 138 -0.63 23.23 8.42
CA HIS A 138 0.81 23.40 8.26
C HIS A 138 1.14 24.47 7.21
N SER A 139 2.36 24.99 7.28
CA SER A 139 2.85 25.82 6.16
C SER A 139 3.08 24.95 4.91
N PRO A 140 2.85 25.49 3.70
CA PRO A 140 3.05 24.76 2.45
C PRO A 140 4.48 24.22 2.29
N ARG A 141 5.47 24.95 2.82
CA ARG A 141 6.87 24.53 2.80
C ARG A 141 7.07 23.27 3.64
N PHE A 142 6.62 23.28 4.89
CA PHE A 142 6.74 22.14 5.80
C PHE A 142 6.12 20.87 5.19
N ALA A 143 4.90 20.98 4.67
CA ALA A 143 4.21 19.86 4.05
C ALA A 143 4.98 19.29 2.84
N LYS A 144 5.45 20.17 1.95
CA LYS A 144 6.18 19.76 0.73
C LYS A 144 7.52 19.12 1.04
N GLU A 145 8.29 19.69 1.97
CA GLU A 145 9.59 19.14 2.36
C GLU A 145 9.43 17.79 3.07
N ASN A 146 8.40 17.62 3.91
CA ASN A 146 8.12 16.32 4.52
C ASN A 146 7.69 15.25 3.49
N LEU A 147 6.86 15.63 2.51
CA LEU A 147 6.49 14.73 1.41
C LEU A 147 7.66 14.43 0.45
N GLN A 148 8.62 15.34 0.32
CA GLN A 148 9.86 15.09 -0.40
C GLN A 148 10.75 14.08 0.33
N ALA A 149 10.83 14.14 1.66
CA ALA A 149 11.55 13.13 2.44
C ALA A 149 10.97 11.72 2.24
N LEU A 150 9.64 11.59 2.10
CA LEU A 150 9.00 10.34 1.69
C LEU A 150 9.47 9.87 0.30
N ASP A 151 9.59 10.77 -0.68
CA ASP A 151 10.07 10.39 -2.02
C ASP A 151 11.51 9.87 -2.00
N GLU A 152 12.39 10.51 -1.22
CA GLU A 152 13.77 10.04 -1.05
C GLU A 152 13.83 8.68 -0.36
N ALA A 153 13.07 8.48 0.73
CA ALA A 153 13.00 7.19 1.41
C ALA A 153 12.52 6.06 0.48
N VAL A 154 11.52 6.34 -0.37
CA VAL A 154 11.02 5.38 -1.39
C VAL A 154 12.09 5.06 -2.44
N LYS A 155 12.87 6.05 -2.90
CA LYS A 155 13.97 5.82 -3.85
C LYS A 155 15.09 4.98 -3.23
N ASP A 156 15.47 5.28 -1.99
CA ASP A 156 16.51 4.56 -1.27
C ASP A 156 16.09 3.12 -0.94
N ALA A 157 14.83 2.89 -0.58
CA ALA A 157 14.29 1.55 -0.40
C ALA A 157 14.33 0.75 -1.72
N GLY A 158 13.90 1.36 -2.83
CA GLY A 158 14.00 0.74 -4.15
C GLY A 158 15.45 0.47 -4.59
N LEU A 159 16.43 1.27 -4.15
CA LEU A 159 17.85 1.01 -4.39
C LEU A 159 18.32 -0.27 -3.69
N LYS A 160 17.98 -0.43 -2.40
CA LYS A 160 18.30 -1.65 -1.64
C LYS A 160 17.64 -2.89 -2.24
N TYR A 161 16.40 -2.76 -2.71
CA TYR A 161 15.73 -3.89 -3.35
C TYR A 161 16.37 -4.28 -4.69
N ARG A 162 16.89 -3.33 -5.48
CA ARG A 162 17.64 -3.67 -6.70
C ARG A 162 18.89 -4.50 -6.40
N GLU A 163 19.62 -4.17 -5.34
CA GLU A 163 20.76 -4.97 -4.89
C GLU A 163 20.33 -6.37 -4.44
N THR A 164 19.26 -6.45 -3.66
CA THR A 164 18.69 -7.73 -3.18
C THR A 164 18.23 -8.61 -4.34
N PHE A 165 17.48 -8.04 -5.29
CA PHE A 165 17.00 -8.73 -6.48
C PHE A 165 18.16 -9.23 -7.34
N LYS A 166 19.24 -8.44 -7.47
CA LYS A 166 20.37 -8.79 -8.31
C LYS A 166 21.04 -10.10 -7.84
N VAL A 167 21.17 -10.28 -6.53
CA VAL A 167 21.69 -11.54 -5.96
C VAL A 167 20.79 -12.71 -6.34
N ALA A 168 19.48 -12.58 -6.19
CA ALA A 168 18.53 -13.65 -6.55
C ALA A 168 18.52 -13.94 -8.07
N GLU A 169 18.58 -12.89 -8.88
CA GLU A 169 18.63 -12.97 -10.34
C GLU A 169 19.86 -13.76 -10.80
N ASP A 170 21.04 -13.43 -10.25
CA ASP A 170 22.31 -14.05 -10.64
C ASP A 170 22.35 -15.53 -10.26
N LEU A 171 21.81 -15.93 -9.10
CA LEU A 171 21.75 -17.34 -8.70
C LEU A 171 20.94 -18.21 -9.68
N VAL A 172 19.84 -17.69 -10.21
CA VAL A 172 19.02 -18.40 -11.20
C VAL A 172 19.73 -18.44 -12.56
N LYS A 173 20.36 -17.33 -12.98
CA LYS A 173 21.13 -17.26 -14.23
C LYS A 173 22.35 -18.18 -14.23
N ASP A 174 23.03 -18.28 -13.10
CA ASP A 174 24.19 -19.15 -12.91
C ASP A 174 23.79 -20.61 -12.71
N GLY A 175 22.48 -20.90 -12.58
CA GLY A 175 21.96 -22.26 -12.43
C GLY A 175 22.25 -22.90 -11.08
N VAL A 176 22.51 -22.08 -10.05
CA VAL A 176 22.91 -22.51 -8.70
C VAL A 176 21.87 -22.15 -7.63
N ALA A 177 20.72 -21.62 -8.02
CA ALA A 177 19.58 -21.47 -7.11
C ALA A 177 19.10 -22.86 -6.63
N ASP A 178 18.78 -22.97 -5.35
CA ASP A 178 18.39 -24.24 -4.72
C ASP A 178 17.01 -24.12 -4.04
N PRO A 179 15.96 -24.78 -4.57
CA PRO A 179 15.91 -25.44 -5.89
C PRO A 179 15.81 -24.43 -7.06
N MET A 180 16.07 -24.89 -8.28
CA MET A 180 15.74 -24.13 -9.51
C MET A 180 14.22 -24.15 -9.77
N PRO A 181 13.65 -23.17 -10.51
CA PRO A 181 12.20 -23.11 -10.77
C PRO A 181 11.58 -24.37 -11.37
N LYS A 182 12.32 -25.06 -12.26
CA LYS A 182 11.91 -26.32 -12.90
C LYS A 182 11.75 -27.50 -11.91
N ASP A 183 12.39 -27.41 -10.74
CA ASP A 183 12.45 -28.47 -9.73
C ASP A 183 11.47 -28.19 -8.57
N LEU A 184 10.82 -27.02 -8.55
CA LEU A 184 9.69 -26.71 -7.67
C LEU A 184 8.40 -27.37 -8.16
N ALA A 185 7.38 -27.43 -7.30
CA ALA A 185 6.03 -27.74 -7.78
C ALA A 185 5.55 -26.66 -8.77
N PRO A 186 4.74 -27.02 -9.78
CA PRO A 186 4.26 -26.05 -10.76
C PRO A 186 3.45 -24.93 -10.09
N ASP A 187 3.52 -23.73 -10.68
CA ASP A 187 2.75 -22.56 -10.26
C ASP A 187 1.24 -22.74 -10.51
N TRP A 188 0.44 -21.73 -10.14
CA TRP A 188 -1.01 -21.78 -10.35
C TRP A 188 -1.44 -21.99 -11.81
N ALA A 189 -0.59 -21.62 -12.77
CA ALA A 189 -0.82 -21.78 -14.21
C ALA A 189 -0.33 -23.15 -14.74
N GLY A 190 0.19 -24.01 -13.87
CA GLY A 190 0.75 -25.30 -14.25
C GLY A 190 2.13 -25.19 -14.91
N GLN A 191 2.83 -24.07 -14.73
CA GLN A 191 4.13 -23.78 -15.33
C GLN A 191 5.24 -23.82 -14.27
N HIS A 192 6.49 -23.72 -14.73
CA HIS A 192 7.68 -23.63 -13.89
C HIS A 192 8.44 -22.31 -14.17
N VAL A 193 7.70 -21.19 -14.18
CA VAL A 193 8.29 -19.85 -14.36
C VAL A 193 8.86 -19.37 -13.03
N TRP A 194 10.01 -18.71 -13.05
CA TRP A 194 10.64 -18.14 -11.86
C TRP A 194 9.71 -17.13 -11.17
N SER A 195 9.56 -17.23 -9.84
CA SER A 195 8.56 -16.44 -9.10
C SER A 195 8.74 -14.93 -9.26
N LEU A 196 9.99 -14.47 -9.28
CA LEU A 196 10.33 -13.05 -9.34
C LEU A 196 10.44 -12.51 -10.77
N LYS A 197 10.12 -13.32 -11.81
CA LYS A 197 10.16 -12.85 -13.20
C LYS A 197 9.09 -11.77 -13.43
N ILE A 198 9.53 -10.55 -13.76
CA ILE A 198 8.68 -9.48 -14.27
C ILE A 198 8.82 -9.44 -15.80
N GLY A 199 7.81 -9.92 -16.52
CA GLY A 199 7.86 -10.05 -17.99
C GLY A 199 8.11 -8.74 -18.74
N ALA A 200 7.78 -7.59 -18.13
CA ALA A 200 8.08 -6.28 -18.70
C ALA A 200 9.58 -5.92 -18.68
N TYR A 201 10.40 -6.62 -17.89
CA TYR A 201 11.83 -6.33 -17.71
C TYR A 201 12.73 -7.54 -18.01
N HIS A 202 12.17 -8.75 -18.04
CA HIS A 202 12.95 -9.99 -18.08
C HIS A 202 12.43 -10.93 -19.17
N ASP A 203 13.30 -11.22 -20.13
CA ASP A 203 13.08 -12.20 -21.21
C ASP A 203 14.17 -13.28 -21.25
N ASP A 204 14.97 -13.40 -20.17
CA ASP A 204 16.03 -14.41 -20.09
C ASP A 204 15.42 -15.83 -20.06
N PRO A 205 15.87 -16.76 -20.93
CA PRO A 205 15.36 -18.14 -20.95
C PRO A 205 15.49 -18.87 -19.62
N ALA A 206 16.46 -18.52 -18.77
CA ALA A 206 16.64 -19.12 -17.44
C ALA A 206 15.43 -18.92 -16.52
N PHE A 207 14.62 -17.88 -16.76
CA PHE A 207 13.45 -17.57 -15.96
C PHE A 207 12.17 -18.29 -16.41
N GLY A 208 12.19 -18.94 -17.59
CA GLY A 208 11.01 -19.62 -18.16
C GLY A 208 9.91 -18.67 -18.66
N GLY A 209 8.81 -19.26 -19.13
CA GLY A 209 7.66 -18.52 -19.68
C GLY A 209 7.93 -17.87 -21.04
N LYS A 210 6.88 -17.29 -21.64
CA LYS A 210 6.95 -16.54 -22.90
C LYS A 210 7.51 -15.13 -22.69
N ALA A 211 7.92 -14.48 -23.78
CA ALA A 211 8.32 -13.08 -23.75
C ALA A 211 7.16 -12.21 -23.25
N GLY A 212 7.44 -11.31 -22.31
CA GLY A 212 6.41 -10.48 -21.67
C GLY A 212 5.56 -11.18 -20.59
N GLU A 213 5.67 -12.50 -20.41
CA GLU A 213 4.95 -13.25 -19.37
C GLU A 213 5.72 -13.16 -18.04
N SER A 214 5.06 -12.68 -16.98
CA SER A 214 5.59 -12.69 -15.61
C SER A 214 5.38 -14.04 -14.95
N GLY A 215 6.22 -14.35 -13.96
CA GLY A 215 5.97 -15.48 -13.05
C GLY A 215 4.88 -15.17 -12.02
N GLU A 216 4.45 -16.19 -11.31
CA GLU A 216 3.62 -16.02 -10.11
C GLU A 216 4.46 -15.45 -8.96
N PHE A 217 4.28 -14.16 -8.66
CA PHE A 217 4.95 -13.48 -7.56
C PHE A 217 4.38 -13.94 -6.21
N ARG A 218 5.19 -14.64 -5.40
CA ARG A 218 4.71 -15.35 -4.20
C ARG A 218 5.78 -15.50 -3.12
N MET A 219 5.32 -15.70 -1.88
CA MET A 219 6.16 -16.09 -0.73
C MET A 219 6.13 -17.59 -0.43
N SER A 220 5.35 -18.38 -1.19
CA SER A 220 5.11 -19.79 -0.99
C SER A 220 5.58 -20.61 -2.19
N ASN A 221 5.86 -21.91 -2.00
CA ASN A 221 6.34 -22.80 -3.06
C ASN A 221 7.47 -22.15 -3.90
N CYS A 222 8.50 -21.69 -3.21
CA CYS A 222 9.67 -21.04 -3.77
C CYS A 222 10.87 -21.26 -2.84
N SER A 223 12.07 -20.94 -3.32
CA SER A 223 13.28 -20.95 -2.48
C SER A 223 13.20 -19.87 -1.38
N ASP A 224 14.03 -20.02 -0.35
CA ASP A 224 14.13 -18.99 0.69
C ASP A 224 14.59 -17.63 0.13
N ILE A 225 15.41 -17.62 -0.92
CA ILE A 225 15.88 -16.39 -1.55
C ILE A 225 14.74 -15.69 -2.28
N GLU A 226 13.91 -16.43 -3.02
CA GLU A 226 12.70 -15.87 -3.64
C GLU A 226 11.74 -15.32 -2.58
N ARG A 227 11.51 -16.06 -1.51
CA ARG A 227 10.67 -15.63 -0.38
C ARG A 227 11.21 -14.36 0.28
N LEU A 228 12.51 -14.28 0.57
CA LEU A 228 13.11 -13.10 1.21
C LEU A 228 13.08 -11.87 0.29
N CYS A 229 13.24 -12.04 -1.02
CA CYS A 229 13.01 -10.97 -1.98
C CYS A 229 11.56 -10.49 -1.94
N PHE A 230 10.59 -11.42 -1.96
CA PHE A 230 9.18 -11.08 -1.80
C PHE A 230 8.95 -10.29 -0.51
N GLU A 231 9.45 -10.77 0.63
CA GLU A 231 9.26 -10.10 1.93
C GLU A 231 9.89 -8.71 1.95
N SER A 232 11.07 -8.55 1.34
CA SER A 232 11.76 -7.27 1.26
C SER A 232 10.94 -6.21 0.54
N VAL A 233 10.35 -6.53 -0.61
CA VAL A 233 9.61 -5.55 -1.42
C VAL A 233 8.12 -5.49 -1.09
N GLY A 234 7.51 -6.64 -0.79
CA GLY A 234 6.07 -6.78 -0.54
C GLY A 234 5.66 -6.44 0.88
N TYR A 235 6.60 -6.47 1.84
CA TYR A 235 6.33 -6.12 3.24
C TYR A 235 7.19 -4.94 3.71
N PHE A 236 8.52 -5.07 3.70
CA PHE A 236 9.36 -4.06 4.35
C PHE A 236 9.41 -2.74 3.58
N GLN A 237 9.43 -2.78 2.25
CA GLN A 237 9.40 -1.57 1.43
C GLN A 237 8.04 -0.83 1.48
N THR A 238 6.95 -1.53 1.84
CA THR A 238 5.63 -0.91 1.95
C THR A 238 5.39 -0.22 3.31
N TYR A 239 6.34 -0.36 4.25
CA TYR A 239 6.30 0.24 5.58
C TYR A 239 6.91 1.65 5.64
#